data_AF-A0A945AK40-F1
#
_entry.id   AF-A0A945AK40-F1
#
_cell.length_a   1.000
_cell.length_b   1.000
_cell.length_c   1.000
_cell.angle_alpha   90.00
_cell.angle_beta   90.00
_cell.angle_gamma   90.00
#
_symmetry.space_group_name_H-M   'P 1'
#
loop_
_entity.id
_entity.type
_entity.pdbx_description
1 polymer ?
#
loop_
_entity_poly.entity_id
_entity_poly.type
_entity_poly.pdbx_seq_one_letter_code
_entity_poly.pdbx_strand_id
1 'polypeptide(L)'
;MFICVSVLFSPLIQAQQQLTAEERVEVQELGLEVWNGRPAVFKICPGAETDQPQEYALCAAAQCFTIDNVAYCNCEQKLGKSISLPYFYTKNTPPAPGPIAGDVCDLMKVSGKGDFLVSTFSSPEQLKKDYEGPGALAIYTCPGAGNLSAQCDGGLCFKGTAGTSWPFLGAVSEDEIVCSCPIAASPQIGFQFIGPADCDREFFDQYCGVQGDSSGGDSVSTGTRLAVGAVTGSGTILTKLLDGHVPPTSRCFFPAATAD
;
A
#
# COMPACT_ATOMS: atom_id res chain seq x y z
N MET A 1 -53.29 6.78 8.94
CA MET A 1 -52.06 6.91 9.76
C MET A 1 -51.16 5.72 9.41
N PHE A 2 -50.35 5.87 8.36
CA PHE A 2 -49.39 4.85 7.93
C PHE A 2 -48.00 5.35 8.32
N ILE A 3 -47.34 4.63 9.23
CA ILE A 3 -45.96 4.88 9.62
C ILE A 3 -45.10 4.29 8.52
N CYS A 4 -44.53 5.15 7.68
CA CYS A 4 -43.51 4.77 6.72
C CYS A 4 -42.20 4.63 7.50
N VAL A 5 -41.78 3.38 7.77
CA VAL A 5 -40.48 3.08 8.36
C VAL A 5 -39.43 3.30 7.27
N SER A 6 -38.86 4.50 7.23
CA SER A 6 -37.67 4.80 6.43
C SER A 6 -36.49 4.04 7.04
N VAL A 7 -36.19 2.86 6.49
CA VAL A 7 -34.92 2.17 6.75
C VAL A 7 -33.82 3.01 6.11
N LEU A 8 -33.19 3.85 6.92
CA LEU A 8 -31.94 4.52 6.59
C LEU A 8 -30.86 3.44 6.47
N PHE A 9 -30.70 2.90 5.27
CA PHE A 9 -29.54 2.10 4.91
C PHE A 9 -28.31 3.00 5.00
N SER A 10 -27.51 2.82 6.05
CA SER A 10 -26.20 3.47 6.16
C SER A 10 -25.31 3.03 4.99
N PRO A 11 -24.65 3.95 4.27
CA PRO A 11 -23.80 3.61 3.12
C PRO A 11 -22.59 2.73 3.49
N LEU A 12 -22.23 2.66 4.77
CA LEU A 12 -21.23 1.73 5.30
C LEU A 12 -21.61 0.24 5.16
N ILE A 13 -22.90 -0.09 5.06
CA ILE A 13 -23.38 -1.47 4.83
C ILE A 13 -23.34 -1.82 3.33
N GLN A 14 -23.37 -0.84 2.43
CA GLN A 14 -23.34 -1.10 0.97
C GLN A 14 -21.94 -1.44 0.44
N ALA A 15 -20.85 -1.05 1.12
CA ALA A 15 -19.52 -1.51 0.75
C ALA A 15 -19.29 -3.01 1.05
N GLN A 16 -20.10 -3.63 1.92
CA GLN A 16 -20.04 -5.08 2.16
C GLN A 16 -20.74 -5.91 1.07
N GLN A 17 -21.35 -5.30 0.04
CA GLN A 17 -22.20 -6.02 -0.93
C GLN A 17 -21.50 -6.58 -2.20
N GLN A 18 -20.17 -6.67 -2.27
CA GLN A 18 -19.50 -7.18 -3.50
C GLN A 18 -18.38 -8.20 -3.30
N LEU A 19 -18.19 -8.72 -2.09
CA LEU A 19 -17.24 -9.80 -1.85
C LEU A 19 -17.95 -11.15 -1.76
N THR A 20 -17.39 -12.17 -2.42
CA THR A 20 -17.82 -13.56 -2.24
C THR A 20 -17.53 -14.02 -0.80
N ALA A 21 -18.03 -15.20 -0.41
CA ALA A 21 -17.69 -15.77 0.90
C ALA A 21 -16.18 -16.02 1.03
N GLU A 22 -15.54 -16.47 -0.04
CA GLU A 22 -14.09 -16.74 -0.13
C GLU A 22 -13.29 -15.44 -0.01
N GLU A 23 -13.65 -14.40 -0.77
CA GLU A 23 -12.96 -13.10 -0.72
C GLU A 23 -13.07 -12.43 0.67
N ARG A 24 -14.15 -12.69 1.41
CA ARG A 24 -14.28 -12.20 2.79
C ARG A 24 -13.33 -12.90 3.76
N VAL A 25 -13.10 -14.20 3.57
CA VAL A 25 -12.10 -14.93 4.35
C VAL A 25 -10.71 -14.42 4.00
N GLU A 26 -10.41 -14.25 2.71
CA GLU A 26 -9.12 -13.73 2.25
C GLU A 26 -8.84 -12.30 2.75
N VAL A 27 -9.82 -11.39 2.71
CA VAL A 27 -9.71 -10.05 3.31
C VAL A 27 -9.43 -10.12 4.81
N GLN A 28 -10.06 -11.05 5.51
CA GLN A 28 -9.88 -11.21 6.94
C GLN A 28 -8.50 -11.81 7.26
N GLU A 29 -8.05 -12.79 6.48
CA GLU A 29 -6.71 -13.38 6.58
C GLU A 29 -5.63 -12.35 6.24
N LEU A 30 -5.79 -11.58 5.17
CA LEU A 30 -4.90 -10.45 4.85
C LEU A 30 -4.84 -9.42 5.98
N GLY A 31 -5.99 -9.08 6.57
CA GLY A 31 -6.03 -8.20 7.73
C GLY A 31 -5.31 -8.77 8.96
N LEU A 32 -5.32 -10.10 9.15
CA LEU A 32 -4.69 -10.80 10.26
C LEU A 32 -3.19 -11.05 10.04
N GLU A 33 -2.79 -11.41 8.82
CA GLU A 33 -1.40 -11.65 8.41
C GLU A 33 -0.60 -10.35 8.38
N VAL A 34 -1.23 -9.25 7.95
CA VAL A 34 -0.58 -7.93 7.94
C VAL A 34 -0.53 -7.31 9.34
N TRP A 35 -1.42 -7.71 10.28
CA TRP A 35 -1.45 -7.17 11.65
C TRP A 35 -1.97 -8.16 12.71
N ASN A 36 -1.06 -8.63 13.58
CA ASN A 36 -1.26 -9.17 14.95
C ASN A 36 -2.71 -9.27 15.50
N GLY A 37 -3.61 -9.99 14.84
CA GLY A 37 -4.90 -10.43 15.38
C GLY A 37 -6.06 -9.41 15.45
N ARG A 38 -6.07 -8.27 14.75
CA ARG A 38 -7.25 -7.37 14.75
C ARG A 38 -8.06 -7.46 13.46
N PRO A 39 -9.30 -8.00 13.47
CA PRO A 39 -10.16 -7.99 12.31
C PRO A 39 -10.56 -6.54 12.03
N ALA A 40 -10.10 -5.99 10.91
CA ALA A 40 -10.31 -4.58 10.64
C ALA A 40 -10.68 -4.38 9.17
N VAL A 41 -11.69 -3.52 8.96
CA VAL A 41 -12.28 -3.24 7.64
C VAL A 41 -11.44 -2.16 6.97
N PHE A 42 -11.00 -2.40 5.73
CA PHE A 42 -10.32 -1.41 4.90
C PHE A 42 -11.10 -0.09 4.83
N LYS A 43 -10.39 1.03 4.76
CA LYS A 43 -10.94 2.37 4.77
C LYS A 43 -10.79 3.01 3.41
N ILE A 44 -11.90 3.41 2.80
CA ILE A 44 -11.92 4.22 1.58
C ILE A 44 -11.97 5.68 1.98
N CYS A 45 -11.04 6.48 1.46
CA CYS A 45 -10.88 7.91 1.71
C CYS A 45 -10.95 8.68 0.38
N PRO A 46 -11.68 9.80 0.26
CA PRO A 46 -12.66 10.30 1.22
C PRO A 46 -13.79 9.29 1.46
N GLY A 47 -14.34 9.28 2.68
CA GLY A 47 -15.46 8.41 3.02
C GLY A 47 -16.74 8.78 2.27
N ALA A 48 -17.74 7.89 2.27
CA ALA A 48 -18.98 8.05 1.48
C ALA A 48 -19.80 9.33 1.75
N GLU A 49 -19.51 10.04 2.85
CA GLU A 49 -20.20 11.27 3.23
C GLU A 49 -19.60 12.53 2.59
N THR A 50 -18.50 12.41 1.85
CA THR A 50 -17.82 13.53 1.21
C THR A 50 -17.37 13.17 -0.20
N ASP A 51 -17.79 14.00 -1.16
CA ASP A 51 -17.42 13.90 -2.57
C ASP A 51 -16.15 14.70 -2.92
N GLN A 52 -15.50 15.33 -1.95
CA GLN A 52 -14.31 16.14 -2.20
C GLN A 52 -13.08 15.23 -2.32
N PRO A 53 -12.39 15.21 -3.47
CA PRO A 53 -11.21 14.36 -3.64
C PRO A 53 -10.13 14.75 -2.63
N GLN A 54 -9.36 13.75 -2.16
CA GLN A 54 -8.29 13.95 -1.19
C GLN A 54 -6.92 13.71 -1.81
N GLU A 55 -5.94 14.50 -1.41
CA GLU A 55 -4.55 14.25 -1.74
C GLU A 55 -4.02 13.06 -0.95
N TYR A 56 -3.26 12.19 -1.62
CA TYR A 56 -2.55 11.06 -1.01
C TYR A 56 -1.26 10.75 -1.77
N ALA A 57 -0.38 9.98 -1.15
CA ALA A 57 0.80 9.44 -1.81
C ALA A 57 0.50 8.01 -2.33
N LEU A 58 0.75 7.76 -3.60
CA LEU A 58 0.65 6.43 -4.21
C LEU A 58 2.05 5.81 -4.30
N CYS A 59 2.33 4.88 -3.39
CA CYS A 59 3.62 4.21 -3.30
C CYS A 59 3.65 2.82 -3.97
N ALA A 60 2.55 2.36 -4.56
CA ALA A 60 2.41 0.96 -4.98
C ALA A 60 3.50 0.49 -5.98
N ALA A 61 4.01 1.39 -6.82
CA ALA A 61 5.11 1.14 -7.77
C ALA A 61 6.45 1.75 -7.34
N ALA A 62 6.54 2.24 -6.10
CA ALA A 62 7.72 2.92 -5.61
C ALA A 62 8.87 1.95 -5.35
N GLN A 63 10.06 2.42 -5.68
CA GLN A 63 11.31 1.80 -5.28
C GLN A 63 11.87 2.58 -4.10
N CYS A 64 12.43 1.83 -3.15
CA CYS A 64 12.86 2.36 -1.88
C CYS A 64 14.35 2.10 -1.66
N PHE A 65 14.93 2.88 -0.77
CA PHE A 65 16.23 2.60 -0.17
C PHE A 65 16.06 2.60 1.35
N THR A 66 16.98 1.98 2.05
CA THR A 66 16.88 1.86 3.51
C THR A 66 17.91 2.72 4.22
N ILE A 67 17.51 3.37 5.30
CA ILE A 67 18.40 3.98 6.30
C ILE A 67 17.91 3.53 7.66
N ASP A 68 18.80 2.98 8.48
CA ASP A 68 18.50 2.57 9.87
C ASP A 68 17.21 1.74 9.98
N ASN A 69 17.08 0.75 9.10
CA ASN A 69 15.94 -0.16 9.01
C ASN A 69 14.56 0.45 8.69
N VAL A 70 14.55 1.65 8.11
CA VAL A 70 13.36 2.29 7.55
C VAL A 70 13.53 2.41 6.05
N ALA A 71 12.52 2.00 5.27
CA ALA A 71 12.50 2.18 3.83
C ALA A 71 11.97 3.58 3.48
N TYR A 72 12.68 4.30 2.64
CA TYR A 72 12.29 5.61 2.12
C TYR A 72 11.98 5.45 0.63
N CYS A 73 10.72 5.65 0.29
CA CYS A 73 10.17 5.31 -1.03
C CYS A 73 9.72 6.58 -1.74
N ASN A 74 10.13 6.78 -3.00
CA ASN A 74 9.66 7.89 -3.84
C ASN A 74 8.32 7.50 -4.48
N CYS A 75 7.28 8.25 -4.14
CA CYS A 75 5.89 7.97 -4.42
C CYS A 75 5.26 9.12 -5.22
N GLU A 76 4.15 8.82 -5.90
CA GLU A 76 3.44 9.82 -6.69
C GLU A 76 2.40 10.55 -5.84
N GLN A 77 2.32 11.89 -5.94
CA GLN A 77 1.17 12.62 -5.41
C GLN A 77 -0.06 12.35 -6.30
N LYS A 78 -1.16 11.91 -5.69
CA LYS A 78 -2.44 11.68 -6.36
C LYS A 78 -3.56 12.46 -5.67
N LEU A 79 -4.63 12.69 -6.44
CA LEU A 79 -5.85 13.34 -5.97
C LEU A 79 -7.04 12.46 -6.35
N GLY A 80 -7.84 12.04 -5.38
CA GLY A 80 -9.02 11.22 -5.66
C GLY A 80 -9.46 10.37 -4.49
N LYS A 81 -10.02 9.20 -4.81
CA LYS A 81 -10.31 8.15 -3.84
C LYS A 81 -9.09 7.22 -3.72
N SER A 82 -8.88 6.75 -2.52
CA SER A 82 -7.90 5.71 -2.19
C SER A 82 -8.47 4.78 -1.12
N ILE A 83 -7.84 3.64 -0.95
CA ILE A 83 -8.17 2.65 0.07
C ILE A 83 -6.93 2.35 0.89
N SER A 84 -7.09 2.19 2.19
CA SER A 84 -6.00 1.91 3.12
C SER A 84 -6.42 0.83 4.08
N LEU A 85 -5.43 0.10 4.56
CA LEU A 85 -5.51 -0.65 5.80
C LEU A 85 -6.02 0.27 6.92
N PRO A 86 -6.84 -0.26 7.83
CA PRO A 86 -7.37 0.50 8.94
C PRO A 86 -6.26 0.81 9.93
N TYR A 87 -5.76 2.04 9.85
CA TYR A 87 -4.85 2.61 10.82
C TYR A 87 -5.62 3.52 11.79
N PHE A 88 -5.38 3.36 13.09
CA PHE A 88 -5.92 4.23 14.13
C PHE A 88 -4.78 4.84 14.93
N TYR A 89 -4.86 6.15 15.18
CA TYR A 89 -3.96 6.82 16.11
C TYR A 89 -4.70 7.15 17.40
N THR A 90 -4.00 7.11 18.53
CA THR A 90 -4.57 7.38 19.85
C THR A 90 -4.13 8.74 20.36
N LYS A 91 -4.88 9.32 21.28
CA LYS A 91 -4.37 10.46 22.06
C LYS A 91 -3.32 9.91 23.01
N ASN A 92 -2.09 10.40 22.94
CA ASN A 92 -1.08 10.01 23.93
C ASN A 92 -1.50 10.49 25.31
N THR A 93 -1.75 9.54 26.22
CA THR A 93 -1.92 9.79 27.65
C THR A 93 -0.87 8.97 28.38
N PRO A 94 0.36 9.49 28.55
CA PRO A 94 1.40 8.75 29.26
C PRO A 94 0.86 8.24 30.60
N PRO A 95 1.07 6.96 30.96
CA PRO A 95 2.00 6.00 30.36
C PRO A 95 1.37 5.00 29.34
N ALA A 96 0.12 5.19 28.91
CA ALA A 96 -0.58 4.21 28.06
C ALA A 96 -1.16 4.85 26.78
N PRO A 97 -1.43 4.06 25.74
CA PRO A 97 -2.24 4.52 24.63
C PRO A 97 -3.58 5.02 25.18
N GLY A 98 -3.96 6.25 24.85
CA GLY A 98 -5.25 6.79 25.22
C GLY A 98 -6.37 6.29 24.30
N PRO A 99 -7.55 6.92 24.36
CA PRO A 99 -8.63 6.58 23.43
C PRO A 99 -8.20 6.86 21.98
N ILE A 100 -8.80 6.11 21.04
CA ILE A 100 -8.65 6.35 19.61
C ILE A 100 -9.03 7.81 19.31
N ALA A 101 -8.11 8.53 18.67
CA ALA A 101 -8.25 9.93 18.31
C ALA A 101 -8.80 10.12 16.89
N GLY A 102 -8.53 9.17 16.00
CA GLY A 102 -8.99 9.17 14.62
C GLY A 102 -8.41 8.00 13.84
N ASP A 103 -8.71 7.97 12.54
CA ASP A 103 -8.23 6.96 11.60
C ASP A 103 -7.44 7.56 10.42
N VAL A 104 -7.01 6.70 9.50
CA VAL A 104 -6.26 7.10 8.30
C VAL A 104 -6.97 8.18 7.46
N CYS A 105 -8.29 8.12 7.31
CA CYS A 105 -9.01 9.13 6.54
C CYS A 105 -9.05 10.47 7.28
N ASP A 106 -9.09 10.46 8.61
CA ASP A 106 -8.95 11.69 9.40
C ASP A 106 -7.54 12.28 9.30
N LEU A 107 -6.51 11.43 9.28
CA LEU A 107 -5.12 11.85 9.08
C LEU A 107 -4.92 12.45 7.68
N MET A 108 -5.51 11.86 6.64
CA MET A 108 -5.50 12.41 5.27
C MET A 108 -6.17 13.78 5.16
N LYS A 109 -7.26 14.03 5.90
CA LYS A 109 -7.90 15.37 5.95
C LYS A 109 -6.96 16.42 6.52
N VAL A 110 -6.10 16.05 7.47
CA VAL A 110 -5.09 16.94 8.06
C VAL A 110 -3.93 17.13 7.08
N SER A 111 -3.44 16.05 6.46
CA SER A 111 -2.31 16.07 5.55
C SER A 111 -2.57 16.95 4.32
N GLY A 112 -3.78 16.90 3.75
CA GLY A 112 -4.18 17.78 2.63
C GLY A 112 -4.18 19.29 2.95
N LYS A 113 -3.96 19.68 4.20
CA LYS A 113 -3.81 21.09 4.65
C LYS A 113 -2.41 21.43 5.13
N GLY A 114 -1.48 20.47 5.14
CA GLY A 114 -0.12 20.62 5.65
C GLY A 114 0.95 20.21 4.65
N ASP A 115 2.17 20.06 5.16
CA ASP A 115 3.38 19.81 4.35
C ASP A 115 3.73 18.31 4.25
N PHE A 116 2.75 17.45 4.55
CA PHE A 116 2.91 15.99 4.52
C PHE A 116 1.71 15.34 3.83
N LEU A 117 1.89 14.12 3.35
CA LEU A 117 0.84 13.25 2.81
C LEU A 117 0.81 11.94 3.58
N VAL A 118 -0.27 11.19 3.39
CA VAL A 118 -0.39 9.80 3.84
C VAL A 118 -0.37 8.90 2.62
N SER A 119 0.43 7.85 2.67
CA SER A 119 0.46 6.83 1.63
C SER A 119 -0.74 5.89 1.78
N THR A 120 -1.49 5.74 0.70
CA THR A 120 -2.66 4.86 0.61
C THR A 120 -2.70 4.25 -0.79
N PHE A 121 -3.53 3.24 -0.99
CA PHE A 121 -3.58 2.51 -2.25
C PHE A 121 -4.67 3.00 -3.20
N SER A 122 -4.30 3.05 -4.48
CA SER A 122 -5.21 2.96 -5.62
C SER A 122 -4.47 2.16 -6.71
N SER A 123 -5.19 1.56 -7.65
CA SER A 123 -4.53 0.86 -8.76
C SER A 123 -3.83 1.89 -9.66
N PRO A 124 -2.51 1.79 -9.90
CA PRO A 124 -1.88 2.58 -10.95
C PRO A 124 -2.54 2.31 -12.30
N GLU A 125 -2.78 3.36 -13.08
CA GLU A 125 -3.34 3.26 -14.44
C GLU A 125 -2.41 2.47 -15.37
N GLN A 126 -1.10 2.60 -15.15
CA GLN A 126 -0.05 1.94 -15.93
C GLN A 126 -0.05 0.41 -15.78
N LEU A 127 -0.76 -0.16 -14.79
CA LEU A 127 -0.94 -1.61 -14.66
C LEU A 127 -1.99 -2.17 -15.63
N LYS A 128 -2.87 -1.33 -16.16
CA LYS A 128 -3.95 -1.79 -17.05
C LYS A 128 -3.34 -2.37 -18.32
N LYS A 129 -3.85 -3.52 -18.74
CA LYS A 129 -3.32 -4.26 -19.90
C LYS A 129 -3.44 -3.48 -21.22
N ASP A 130 -4.38 -2.55 -21.30
CA ASP A 130 -4.64 -1.67 -22.44
C ASP A 130 -3.98 -0.29 -22.28
N TYR A 131 -3.07 -0.11 -21.32
CA TYR A 131 -2.32 1.14 -21.18
C TYR A 131 -1.35 1.36 -22.35
N GLU A 132 -1.52 2.46 -23.09
CA GLU A 132 -0.69 2.80 -24.27
C GLU A 132 0.35 3.91 -24.00
N GLY A 133 0.46 4.39 -22.76
CA GLY A 133 1.39 5.45 -22.38
C GLY A 133 2.82 4.96 -22.08
N PRO A 134 3.77 5.87 -21.83
CA PRO A 134 5.11 5.51 -21.39
C PRO A 134 5.10 4.92 -19.98
N GLY A 135 6.04 4.01 -19.69
CA GLY A 135 6.18 3.46 -18.34
C GLY A 135 5.07 2.47 -17.96
N ALA A 136 4.64 1.63 -18.90
CA ALA A 136 3.76 0.50 -18.59
C ALA A 136 4.33 -0.36 -17.46
N LEU A 137 3.46 -0.77 -16.54
CA LEU A 137 3.82 -1.51 -15.34
C LEU A 137 3.22 -2.92 -15.35
N ALA A 138 3.82 -3.83 -14.58
CA ALA A 138 3.31 -5.16 -14.33
C ALA A 138 3.46 -5.54 -12.86
N ILE A 139 2.60 -6.46 -12.42
CA ILE A 139 2.69 -7.08 -11.09
C ILE A 139 3.69 -8.23 -11.14
N TYR A 140 4.69 -8.19 -10.28
CA TYR A 140 5.66 -9.27 -10.04
C TYR A 140 5.25 -10.03 -8.79
N THR A 141 5.33 -11.36 -8.82
CA THR A 141 4.98 -12.22 -7.68
C THR A 141 6.22 -12.93 -7.15
N CYS A 142 6.64 -12.58 -5.93
CA CYS A 142 7.71 -13.27 -5.24
C CYS A 142 7.17 -14.47 -4.46
N PRO A 143 7.87 -15.62 -4.46
CA PRO A 143 7.49 -16.74 -3.61
C PRO A 143 7.63 -16.36 -2.13
N GLY A 144 6.85 -17.02 -1.26
CA GLY A 144 6.99 -16.89 0.18
C GLY A 144 8.25 -17.59 0.67
N ALA A 145 9.08 -16.86 1.42
CA ALA A 145 10.29 -17.41 2.07
C ALA A 145 10.87 -16.46 3.14
N GLY A 146 10.09 -15.53 3.69
CA GLY A 146 10.63 -14.47 4.56
C GLY A 146 11.44 -13.42 3.82
N ASN A 147 11.17 -13.23 2.52
CA ASN A 147 11.73 -12.14 1.73
C ASN A 147 11.15 -10.81 2.23
N LEU A 148 11.91 -9.73 2.09
CA LEU A 148 11.55 -8.44 2.66
C LEU A 148 11.03 -7.47 1.60
N SER A 149 10.06 -6.64 2.02
CA SER A 149 9.51 -5.56 1.20
C SER A 149 9.24 -4.32 2.06
N ALA A 150 9.04 -3.17 1.43
CA ALA A 150 8.55 -1.99 2.13
C ALA A 150 7.01 -2.02 2.18
N GLN A 151 6.43 -1.82 3.36
CA GLN A 151 4.99 -1.62 3.53
C GLN A 151 4.76 -0.12 3.73
N CYS A 152 4.13 0.54 2.76
CA CYS A 152 3.88 1.99 2.81
C CYS A 152 2.44 2.38 3.11
N ASP A 153 1.52 1.43 3.22
CA ASP A 153 0.10 1.75 3.38
C ASP A 153 -0.19 2.26 4.80
N GLY A 154 -0.69 3.48 4.91
CA GLY A 154 -0.78 4.26 6.16
C GLY A 154 0.51 5.01 6.53
N GLY A 155 1.56 4.94 5.71
CA GLY A 155 2.85 5.61 5.95
C GLY A 155 2.75 7.13 5.84
N LEU A 156 3.55 7.85 6.63
CA LEU A 156 3.69 9.30 6.55
C LEU A 156 4.74 9.69 5.50
N CYS A 157 4.42 10.72 4.73
CA CYS A 157 5.23 11.16 3.62
C CYS A 157 5.48 12.66 3.69
N PHE A 158 6.70 13.09 3.42
CA PHE A 158 7.02 14.50 3.28
C PHE A 158 6.98 14.91 1.81
N LYS A 159 6.50 16.13 1.56
CA LYS A 159 6.57 16.74 0.24
C LYS A 159 8.02 17.15 -0.03
N GLY A 160 8.55 16.78 -1.19
CA GLY A 160 9.89 17.19 -1.61
C GLY A 160 10.02 18.71 -1.68
N THR A 161 11.23 19.20 -1.46
CA THR A 161 11.57 20.61 -1.69
C THR A 161 12.61 20.65 -2.80
N ALA A 162 12.32 21.31 -3.92
CA ALA A 162 13.25 21.40 -5.03
C ALA A 162 14.61 21.91 -4.57
N GLY A 163 15.68 21.27 -5.07
CA GLY A 163 17.06 21.71 -4.86
C GLY A 163 17.84 20.99 -3.77
N THR A 164 17.23 20.08 -3.00
CA THR A 164 17.97 19.23 -2.05
C THR A 164 18.19 17.84 -2.64
N SER A 165 19.45 17.45 -2.82
CA SER A 165 19.79 16.07 -3.15
C SER A 165 19.71 15.19 -1.91
N TRP A 166 18.83 14.20 -1.96
CA TRP A 166 18.68 13.17 -0.94
C TRP A 166 19.70 12.05 -1.15
N PRO A 167 20.26 11.47 -0.07
CA PRO A 167 21.03 10.24 -0.17
C PRO A 167 20.22 9.16 -0.90
N PHE A 168 20.83 8.48 -1.87
CA PHE A 168 20.27 7.36 -2.67
C PHE A 168 19.08 7.66 -3.61
N LEU A 169 18.33 8.75 -3.40
CA LEU A 169 17.28 9.23 -4.33
C LEU A 169 17.77 10.27 -5.33
N GLY A 170 18.84 11.02 -4.99
CA GLY A 170 19.25 12.16 -5.79
C GLY A 170 18.36 13.38 -5.51
N ALA A 171 18.27 14.29 -6.48
CA ALA A 171 17.43 15.47 -6.34
C ALA A 171 15.95 15.07 -6.34
N VAL A 172 15.24 15.43 -5.27
CA VAL A 172 13.78 15.23 -5.17
C VAL A 172 13.09 16.54 -5.58
N SER A 173 12.23 16.50 -6.59
CA SER A 173 11.49 17.70 -7.04
C SER A 173 10.37 18.10 -6.07
N GLU A 174 9.75 19.27 -6.28
CA GLU A 174 8.66 19.78 -5.44
C GLU A 174 7.40 18.91 -5.46
N ASP A 175 7.21 18.12 -6.51
CA ASP A 175 6.09 17.22 -6.74
C ASP A 175 6.39 15.76 -6.40
N GLU A 176 7.64 15.43 -6.08
CA GLU A 176 8.04 14.11 -5.61
C GLU A 176 7.80 13.96 -4.11
N ILE A 177 7.20 12.84 -3.73
CA ILE A 177 6.77 12.56 -2.36
C ILE A 177 7.61 11.42 -1.82
N VAL A 178 8.25 11.60 -0.67
CA VAL A 178 9.02 10.52 -0.07
C VAL A 178 8.34 10.07 1.21
N CYS A 179 8.02 8.78 1.26
CA CYS A 179 7.34 8.14 2.38
C CYS A 179 8.32 7.31 3.20
N SER A 180 8.19 7.39 4.53
CA SER A 180 8.86 6.45 5.44
C SER A 180 7.97 5.23 5.62
N CYS A 181 8.48 4.07 5.26
CA CYS A 181 7.76 2.81 5.21
C CYS A 181 8.48 1.78 6.08
N PRO A 182 7.79 1.13 7.04
CA PRO A 182 8.36 -0.02 7.73
C PRO A 182 8.71 -1.13 6.73
N ILE A 183 9.72 -1.91 7.11
CA ILE A 183 10.10 -3.13 6.40
C ILE A 183 9.23 -4.28 6.93
N ALA A 184 8.73 -5.10 6.02
CA ALA A 184 7.87 -6.24 6.34
C ALA A 184 8.40 -7.51 5.69
N ALA A 185 8.43 -8.60 6.47
CA ALA A 185 8.62 -9.95 5.94
C ALA A 185 7.38 -10.43 5.17
N SER A 186 7.64 -11.11 4.05
CA SER A 186 6.61 -11.74 3.24
C SER A 186 5.97 -12.91 4.00
N PRO A 187 4.63 -13.06 3.96
CA PRO A 187 3.98 -14.26 4.47
C PRO A 187 4.30 -15.49 3.63
N GLN A 188 3.84 -16.67 4.06
CA GLN A 188 4.09 -17.95 3.37
C GLN A 188 3.56 -17.98 1.93
N ILE A 189 2.48 -17.26 1.66
CA ILE A 189 1.89 -17.13 0.32
C ILE A 189 2.68 -16.16 -0.58
N GLY A 190 3.74 -15.55 -0.07
CA GLY A 190 4.57 -14.59 -0.78
C GLY A 190 4.00 -13.19 -0.80
N PHE A 191 4.63 -12.34 -1.60
CA PHE A 191 4.23 -10.96 -1.79
C PHE A 191 4.30 -10.57 -3.27
N GLN A 192 3.61 -9.51 -3.60
CA GLN A 192 3.60 -8.89 -4.90
C GLN A 192 4.11 -7.46 -4.81
N PHE A 193 4.79 -7.02 -5.86
CA PHE A 193 5.21 -5.65 -6.04
C PHE A 193 5.00 -5.24 -7.51
N ILE A 194 5.06 -3.94 -7.78
CA ILE A 194 4.84 -3.39 -9.12
C ILE A 194 6.18 -2.90 -9.69
N GLY A 195 6.43 -3.21 -10.96
CA GLY A 195 7.62 -2.79 -11.69
C GLY A 195 7.37 -2.65 -13.19
N PRO A 196 8.42 -2.44 -13.99
CA PRO A 196 8.30 -2.30 -15.45
C PRO A 196 7.63 -3.50 -16.12
N ALA A 197 6.87 -3.27 -17.19
CA ALA A 197 6.12 -4.32 -17.89
C ALA A 197 6.95 -5.20 -18.85
N ASP A 198 8.25 -4.94 -18.99
CA ASP A 198 9.15 -5.75 -19.82
C ASP A 198 9.51 -7.10 -19.20
N CYS A 199 9.10 -7.34 -17.95
CA CYS A 199 9.36 -8.57 -17.20
C CYS A 199 10.85 -8.91 -17.17
N ASP A 200 11.67 -7.94 -16.77
CA ASP A 200 13.10 -8.15 -16.58
C ASP A 200 13.39 -9.07 -15.38
N ARG A 201 14.25 -10.06 -15.61
CA ARG A 201 14.58 -11.09 -14.60
C ARG A 201 15.52 -10.54 -13.53
N GLU A 202 16.47 -9.70 -13.89
CA GLU A 202 17.42 -9.11 -12.93
C GLU A 202 16.67 -8.18 -11.97
N PHE A 203 15.72 -7.41 -12.48
CA PHE A 203 14.80 -6.60 -11.68
C PHE A 203 13.98 -7.46 -10.71
N PHE A 204 13.44 -8.59 -11.18
CA PHE A 204 12.73 -9.53 -10.31
C PHE A 204 13.63 -10.07 -9.18
N ASP A 205 14.82 -10.59 -9.53
CA ASP A 205 15.74 -11.20 -8.56
C ASP A 205 16.27 -10.16 -7.56
N GLN A 206 16.46 -8.90 -7.98
CA GLN A 206 16.89 -7.80 -7.10
C GLN A 206 15.93 -7.60 -5.93
N TYR A 207 14.62 -7.68 -6.15
CA TYR A 207 13.61 -7.39 -5.12
C TYR A 207 13.07 -8.64 -4.44
N CYS A 208 12.88 -9.75 -5.16
CA CYS A 208 12.43 -11.00 -4.55
C CYS A 208 13.54 -11.70 -3.76
N GLY A 209 14.81 -11.38 -4.02
CA GLY A 209 15.96 -11.97 -3.33
C GLY A 209 16.37 -11.27 -2.04
N VAL A 210 15.67 -10.19 -1.62
CA VAL A 210 16.06 -9.46 -0.41
C VAL A 210 15.63 -10.26 0.82
N GLN A 211 16.62 -10.65 1.62
CA GLN A 211 16.42 -11.35 2.89
C GLN A 211 16.90 -10.50 4.05
N GLY A 212 16.31 -10.74 5.21
CA GLY A 212 16.74 -10.14 6.47
C GLY A 212 18.07 -10.70 6.97
N ASP A 213 18.47 -10.26 8.15
CA ASP A 213 19.65 -10.81 8.81
C ASP A 213 19.51 -12.33 9.06
N SER A 214 20.65 -12.99 9.30
CA SER A 214 20.71 -14.44 9.53
C SER A 214 19.93 -14.93 10.77
N SER A 215 19.35 -14.02 11.57
CA SER A 215 18.45 -14.33 12.68
C SER A 215 16.97 -14.41 12.27
N GLY A 216 16.65 -14.19 10.98
CA GLY A 216 15.27 -14.18 10.49
C GLY A 216 14.51 -12.92 10.90
N GLY A 217 15.21 -11.82 11.21
CA GLY A 217 14.61 -10.54 11.52
C GLY A 217 14.42 -9.66 10.28
N ASP A 218 13.54 -8.67 10.37
CA ASP A 218 13.26 -7.69 9.30
C ASP A 218 14.36 -6.61 9.19
N SER A 219 15.60 -6.96 9.55
CA SER A 219 16.72 -6.03 9.54
C SER A 219 17.49 -6.10 8.23
N VAL A 220 17.73 -4.95 7.60
CA VAL A 220 18.55 -4.83 6.39
C VAL A 220 19.60 -3.73 6.53
N SER A 221 20.69 -3.88 5.77
CA SER A 221 21.76 -2.89 5.72
C SER A 221 21.26 -1.56 5.12
N THR A 222 21.85 -0.45 5.55
CA THR A 222 21.62 0.86 4.90
C THR A 222 21.99 0.80 3.42
N GLY A 223 21.15 1.40 2.56
CA GLY A 223 21.31 1.40 1.12
C GLY A 223 20.71 0.18 0.42
N THR A 224 20.15 -0.78 1.15
CA THR A 224 19.40 -1.90 0.57
C THR A 224 18.22 -1.36 -0.22
N ARG A 225 18.03 -1.86 -1.44
CA ARG A 225 16.88 -1.52 -2.27
C ARG A 225 15.72 -2.45 -1.94
N LEU A 226 14.55 -1.87 -1.71
CA LEU A 226 13.31 -2.61 -1.49
C LEU A 226 12.26 -2.10 -2.48
N ALA A 227 11.39 -2.99 -2.92
CA ALA A 227 10.15 -2.59 -3.59
C ALA A 227 9.06 -2.40 -2.54
N VAL A 228 8.12 -1.51 -2.81
CA VAL A 228 6.87 -1.51 -2.05
C VAL A 228 6.11 -2.78 -2.39
N GLY A 229 5.89 -3.59 -1.37
CA GLY A 229 5.28 -4.90 -1.48
C GLY A 229 3.98 -4.98 -0.69
N ALA A 230 3.11 -5.86 -1.14
CA ALA A 230 1.93 -6.26 -0.39
C ALA A 230 1.72 -7.76 -0.56
N VAL A 231 1.05 -8.39 0.39
CA VAL A 231 0.74 -9.82 0.34
C VAL A 231 0.08 -10.17 -0.99
N THR A 232 0.45 -11.31 -1.57
CA THR A 232 -0.08 -11.78 -2.86
C THR A 232 -1.62 -11.67 -2.90
N GLY A 233 -2.17 -11.02 -3.94
CA GLY A 233 -3.60 -10.85 -4.12
C GLY A 233 -4.21 -9.58 -3.49
N SER A 234 -3.56 -9.00 -2.48
CA SER A 234 -4.08 -7.81 -1.76
C SER A 234 -4.41 -6.63 -2.69
N GLY A 235 -3.52 -6.29 -3.64
CA GLY A 235 -3.78 -5.21 -4.60
C GLY A 235 -5.04 -5.45 -5.44
N THR A 236 -5.30 -6.69 -5.85
CA THR A 236 -6.53 -7.05 -6.61
C THR A 236 -7.78 -6.81 -5.76
N ILE A 237 -7.75 -7.24 -4.51
CA ILE A 237 -8.87 -7.07 -3.56
C ILE A 237 -9.11 -5.59 -3.26
N LEU A 238 -8.04 -4.84 -2.98
CA LEU A 238 -8.12 -3.41 -2.70
C LEU A 238 -8.69 -2.63 -3.89
N THR A 239 -8.26 -2.94 -5.12
CA THR A 239 -8.84 -2.37 -6.34
C THR A 239 -10.32 -2.71 -6.46
N LYS A 240 -10.71 -3.97 -6.25
CA LYS A 240 -12.12 -4.38 -6.31
C LYS A 240 -12.98 -3.64 -5.29
N LEU A 241 -12.46 -3.46 -4.08
CA LEU A 241 -13.15 -2.74 -3.00
C LEU A 241 -13.29 -1.24 -3.29
N LEU A 242 -12.27 -0.63 -3.89
CA LEU A 242 -12.25 0.79 -4.22
C LEU A 242 -13.13 1.12 -5.43
N ASP A 243 -13.01 0.32 -6.50
CA ASP A 243 -13.55 0.63 -7.84
C ASP A 243 -14.74 -0.25 -8.24
N GLY A 244 -15.10 -1.23 -7.41
CA GLY A 244 -16.18 -2.20 -7.67
C GLY A 244 -15.86 -3.27 -8.72
N HIS A 245 -14.68 -3.20 -9.34
CA HIS A 245 -14.19 -4.15 -10.35
C HIS A 245 -12.67 -4.15 -10.39
N VAL A 246 -12.08 -5.16 -11.05
CA VAL A 246 -10.63 -5.22 -11.28
C VAL A 246 -10.41 -5.26 -12.80
N PRO A 247 -9.80 -4.23 -13.39
CA PRO A 247 -9.46 -4.27 -14.81
C PRO A 247 -8.40 -5.35 -15.09
N PRO A 248 -8.31 -5.88 -16.32
CA PRO A 248 -7.21 -6.76 -16.70
C PRO A 248 -5.86 -6.08 -16.46
N THR A 249 -4.98 -6.73 -15.70
CA THR A 249 -3.65 -6.21 -15.34
C THR A 249 -2.52 -6.99 -15.99
N SER A 250 -1.44 -6.29 -16.31
CA SER A 250 -0.17 -6.91 -16.74
C SER A 250 0.52 -7.61 -15.57
N ARG A 251 1.07 -8.79 -15.80
CA ARG A 251 1.69 -9.63 -14.78
C ARG A 251 2.95 -10.30 -15.30
N CYS A 252 3.98 -10.34 -14.47
CA CYS A 252 5.22 -11.07 -14.72
C CYS A 252 5.31 -12.25 -13.76
N PHE A 253 5.54 -13.45 -14.30
CA PHE A 253 5.67 -14.67 -13.53
C PHE A 253 6.99 -15.36 -13.86
N PHE A 254 7.82 -15.55 -12.85
CA PHE A 254 9.06 -16.31 -12.95
C PHE A 254 8.92 -17.59 -12.15
N PRO A 255 8.87 -18.76 -12.80
CA PRO A 255 8.86 -20.02 -12.07
C PRO A 255 10.16 -20.18 -11.27
N ALA A 256 10.08 -20.89 -10.15
CA ALA A 256 11.28 -21.26 -9.39
C ALA A 256 12.25 -22.01 -10.32
N ALA A 257 13.54 -21.67 -10.22
CA ALA A 257 14.57 -22.44 -10.92
C ALA A 257 14.48 -23.89 -10.45
N THR A 258 14.28 -24.82 -11.39
CA THR A 258 14.43 -26.24 -11.10
C THR A 258 15.88 -26.47 -10.70
N ALA A 259 16.11 -27.03 -9.52
CA ALA A 259 17.45 -27.46 -9.12
C ALA A 259 17.87 -28.60 -10.06
N ASP A 260 18.85 -28.33 -10.92
CA ASP A 260 19.56 -29.34 -11.72
C ASP A 260 20.56 -30.11 -10.85
#